data_AF-A0AAD2PVX8-F1
#
_entry.id   AF-A0AAD2PVX8-F1
#
_cell.length_a   1.000
_cell.length_b   1.000
_cell.length_c   1.000
_cell.angle_alpha   90.00
_cell.angle_beta   90.00
_cell.angle_gamma   90.00
#
_symmetry.space_group_name_H-M   'P 1'
#
loop_
_entity.id
_entity.type
_entity.pdbx_description
1 polymer ?
#
loop_
_entity_poly.entity_id
_entity_poly.type
_entity_poly.pdbx_seq_one_letter_code
_entity_poly.pdbx_strand_id
1 'polypeptide(L)'
;MCEELGIDAVSYKAYHRSHVSKVMGIAVTAFAFKDSIENGGDGLKIGFYRAQTNKVAKKLVRQGVRQDDGSIKRTGAVIREKGDLYLVDCNVTGSSEGTPDDPKFALKKLFEHHIFQKLDGLVAAGGQYEGYIPVIQGDNAGPHAEKEYFNWCKAQCEQRGWHWEPQAPQMPHMNNLDLSVFPCMSRRHCAAARERGGLHVLKQDEIWDAAEDVWRTLPSSKIASGFVQCSRIASKVIALEGGIDFVGNEIENGIHCDIRKDYNETPTGLSRKDGEMINPPAPATAI
;
A
#
# COMPACT_ATOMS: atom_id res chain seq x y z
N MET A 1 -3.30 20.85 -41.42
CA MET A 1 -2.04 20.65 -42.16
C MET A 1 -1.53 22.04 -42.51
N CYS A 2 -0.28 22.38 -42.19
CA CYS A 2 0.29 23.69 -42.51
C CYS A 2 1.59 23.46 -43.28
N GLU A 3 1.45 23.42 -44.62
CA GLU A 3 2.55 23.09 -45.54
C GLU A 3 3.69 24.12 -45.48
N GLU A 4 3.39 25.38 -45.18
CA GLU A 4 4.40 26.46 -45.06
C GLU A 4 5.41 26.24 -43.92
N LEU A 5 5.08 25.42 -42.91
CA LEU A 5 5.96 25.14 -41.77
C LEU A 5 6.58 23.73 -41.82
N GLY A 6 6.32 22.94 -42.87
CA GLY A 6 6.79 21.56 -42.97
C GLY A 6 6.21 20.63 -41.88
N ILE A 7 5.05 20.98 -41.31
CA ILE A 7 4.40 20.20 -40.25
C ILE A 7 3.32 19.31 -40.85
N ASP A 8 3.66 18.04 -41.04
CA ASP A 8 2.72 17.01 -41.45
C ASP A 8 1.74 16.68 -40.32
N ALA A 9 0.46 16.58 -40.68
CA ALA A 9 -0.57 16.13 -39.76
C ALA A 9 -0.43 14.62 -39.53
N VAL A 10 0.28 14.22 -38.48
CA VAL A 10 0.38 12.80 -38.10
C VAL A 10 -0.86 12.41 -37.30
N SER A 11 -1.73 11.61 -37.92
CA SER A 11 -2.85 10.98 -37.22
C SER A 11 -2.36 9.74 -36.47
N TYR A 12 -2.29 9.83 -35.14
CA TYR A 12 -2.11 8.66 -34.30
C TYR A 12 -3.47 8.03 -34.02
N LYS A 13 -3.71 6.83 -34.57
CA LYS A 13 -4.81 5.99 -34.08
C LYS A 13 -4.43 5.44 -32.72
N ALA A 14 -4.83 6.11 -31.66
CA ALA A 14 -4.83 5.52 -30.33
C ALA A 14 -5.87 4.40 -30.32
N TYR A 15 -5.43 3.15 -30.46
CA TYR A 15 -6.30 2.03 -30.12
C TYR A 15 -6.70 2.20 -28.66
N HIS A 16 -7.99 2.42 -28.39
CA HIS A 16 -8.55 2.20 -27.07
C HIS A 16 -8.27 0.72 -26.72
N ARG A 17 -7.21 0.47 -25.95
CA ARG A 17 -7.10 -0.82 -25.28
C ARG A 17 -8.20 -0.82 -24.25
N SER A 18 -9.26 -1.58 -24.51
CA SER A 18 -10.30 -1.93 -23.53
C SER A 18 -9.74 -2.71 -22.33
N HIS A 19 -8.43 -2.99 -22.33
CA HIS A 19 -7.70 -3.57 -21.22
C HIS A 19 -6.37 -2.83 -20.98
N VAL A 20 -6.30 -2.11 -19.87
CA VAL A 20 -5.04 -1.57 -19.33
C VAL A 20 -4.52 -2.58 -18.31
N SER A 21 -3.25 -2.94 -18.40
CA SER A 21 -2.60 -3.81 -17.42
C SER A 21 -2.64 -3.14 -16.05
N LYS A 22 -3.04 -3.91 -15.03
CA LYS A 22 -3.13 -3.47 -13.65
C LYS A 22 -2.66 -4.58 -12.74
N VAL A 23 -2.11 -4.20 -11.60
CA VAL A 23 -1.66 -5.10 -10.53
C VAL A 23 -2.21 -4.57 -9.22
N MET A 24 -2.67 -5.48 -8.36
CA MET A 24 -3.08 -5.16 -7.01
C MET A 24 -1.95 -5.48 -6.04
N GLY A 25 -1.63 -4.55 -5.15
CA GLY A 25 -0.62 -4.69 -4.11
C GLY A 25 -1.21 -4.42 -2.74
N ILE A 26 -0.73 -5.14 -1.72
CA ILE A 26 -1.07 -4.95 -0.32
C ILE A 26 0.17 -4.38 0.37
N ALA A 27 0.08 -3.16 0.88
CA ALA A 27 1.13 -2.52 1.65
C ALA A 27 0.79 -2.53 3.13
N VAL A 28 1.77 -2.77 3.98
CA VAL A 28 1.66 -2.65 5.44
C VAL A 28 2.84 -1.82 5.94
N THR A 29 2.54 -0.71 6.61
CA THR A 29 3.52 0.16 7.28
C THR A 29 3.22 0.25 8.75
N ALA A 30 4.24 0.51 9.57
CA ALA A 30 4.06 0.78 10.99
C ALA A 30 4.82 2.03 11.42
N PHE A 31 4.47 2.55 12.59
CA PHE A 31 5.18 3.63 13.25
C PHE A 31 5.41 3.28 14.71
N ALA A 32 6.68 3.18 15.09
CA ALA A 32 7.07 2.89 16.46
C ALA A 32 7.46 4.20 17.16
N PHE A 33 6.72 4.58 18.18
CA PHE A 33 6.96 5.79 18.96
C PHE A 33 6.90 5.46 20.46
N LYS A 34 7.44 6.36 21.27
CA LYS A 34 7.42 6.23 22.74
C LYS A 34 6.61 7.36 23.35
N ASP A 35 5.74 7.01 24.29
CA ASP A 35 4.91 7.90 25.11
C ASP A 35 3.84 8.68 24.32
N SER A 36 4.25 9.47 23.34
CA SER A 36 3.38 10.25 22.46
C SER A 36 3.84 10.14 21.01
N ILE A 37 2.88 10.04 20.09
CA ILE A 37 3.14 10.05 18.64
C ILE A 37 3.83 11.36 18.21
N GLU A 38 3.60 12.44 18.97
CA GLU A 38 4.21 13.75 18.76
C GLU A 38 5.70 13.80 19.14
N ASN A 39 6.25 12.75 19.76
CA ASN A 39 7.70 12.64 20.01
C ASN A 39 8.50 12.26 18.76
N GLY A 40 7.83 11.93 17.65
CA GLY A 40 8.47 11.28 16.53
C GLY A 40 8.66 9.80 16.80
N GLY A 41 9.58 9.16 16.09
CA GLY A 41 9.74 7.71 16.12
C GLY A 41 10.16 7.13 14.78
N ASP A 42 10.10 5.81 14.67
CA ASP A 42 10.58 5.07 13.52
C ASP A 42 9.44 4.69 12.57
N GLY A 43 9.60 5.02 11.29
CA GLY A 43 8.72 4.59 10.21
C GLY A 43 9.18 3.26 9.60
N LEU A 44 8.27 2.30 9.53
CA LEU A 44 8.59 0.90 9.19
C LEU A 44 7.84 0.44 7.95
N LYS A 45 8.55 -0.26 7.07
CA LYS A 45 8.00 -1.03 5.95
C LYS A 45 7.84 -2.48 6.40
N ILE A 46 6.63 -2.87 6.84
CA ILE A 46 6.36 -4.23 7.30
C ILE A 46 6.34 -5.19 6.11
N GLY A 47 5.66 -4.81 5.03
CA GLY A 47 5.73 -5.54 3.77
C GLY A 47 4.92 -4.91 2.65
N PHE A 48 5.24 -5.32 1.41
CA PHE A 48 4.51 -4.95 0.21
C PHE A 48 4.40 -6.20 -0.67
N TYR A 49 3.16 -6.64 -0.92
CA TYR A 49 2.87 -7.95 -1.49
C TYR A 49 2.01 -7.79 -2.73
N ARG A 50 2.40 -8.42 -3.83
CA ARG A 50 1.55 -8.54 -5.00
C ARG A 50 0.42 -9.51 -4.68
N ALA A 51 -0.82 -9.13 -4.99
CA ALA A 51 -1.98 -10.01 -4.84
C ALA A 51 -1.96 -11.09 -5.93
N GLN A 52 -1.05 -12.06 -5.78
CA GLN A 52 -0.88 -13.18 -6.71
C GLN A 52 -0.80 -14.50 -5.99
N THR A 53 -1.25 -15.57 -6.65
CA THR A 53 -1.10 -16.93 -6.15
C THR A 53 -0.94 -17.92 -7.31
N ASN A 54 -0.63 -19.17 -6.98
CA ASN A 54 -0.38 -20.21 -7.95
C ASN A 54 -1.68 -20.70 -8.59
N LYS A 55 -1.62 -20.86 -9.92
CA LYS A 55 -2.65 -21.52 -10.73
C LYS A 55 -2.01 -22.67 -11.50
N VAL A 56 -2.76 -23.76 -11.69
CA VAL A 56 -2.33 -24.89 -12.51
C VAL A 56 -2.65 -24.61 -13.97
N ALA A 57 -1.68 -24.80 -14.86
CA ALA A 57 -1.89 -24.67 -16.30
C ALA A 57 -2.73 -25.83 -16.84
N LYS A 58 -3.87 -25.52 -17.47
CA LYS A 58 -4.77 -26.53 -18.05
C LYS A 58 -4.32 -27.06 -19.41
N LYS A 59 -3.44 -26.34 -20.10
CA LYS A 59 -2.99 -26.63 -21.46
C LYS A 59 -1.60 -26.05 -21.71
N LEU A 60 -0.93 -26.61 -22.71
CA LEU A 60 0.26 -26.04 -23.31
C LEU A 60 -0.01 -24.60 -23.77
N VAL A 61 0.87 -23.68 -23.40
CA VAL A 61 0.87 -22.29 -23.87
C VAL A 61 2.20 -22.00 -24.55
N ARG A 62 2.11 -21.53 -25.79
CA ARG A 62 3.26 -21.08 -26.59
C ARG A 62 3.24 -19.57 -26.77
N GLN A 63 4.42 -19.00 -26.97
CA GLN A 63 4.62 -17.59 -27.26
C GLN A 63 3.93 -17.18 -28.56
N GLY A 64 3.32 -16.00 -28.54
CA GLY A 64 2.77 -15.36 -29.73
C GLY A 64 3.90 -14.83 -30.62
N VAL A 65 3.94 -15.28 -31.87
CA VAL A 65 4.86 -14.82 -32.91
C VAL A 65 4.06 -13.97 -33.89
N ARG A 66 4.52 -12.72 -34.10
CA ARG A 66 3.91 -11.82 -35.09
C ARG A 66 4.26 -12.32 -36.49
N GLN A 67 3.26 -12.43 -37.34
CA GLN A 67 3.37 -12.85 -38.72
C GLN A 67 3.56 -11.63 -39.62
N ASP A 68 3.94 -11.86 -40.88
CA ASP A 68 4.15 -10.80 -41.88
C ASP A 68 2.87 -10.02 -42.19
N ASP A 69 1.70 -10.67 -42.10
CA ASP A 69 0.37 -10.04 -42.22
C ASP A 69 -0.05 -9.23 -40.98
N GLY A 70 0.83 -9.13 -39.98
CA GLY A 70 0.59 -8.44 -38.72
C GLY A 70 -0.19 -9.23 -37.67
N SER A 71 -0.73 -10.41 -38.01
CA SER A 71 -1.43 -11.30 -37.07
C SER A 71 -0.47 -11.94 -36.05
N ILE A 72 -1.00 -12.46 -34.93
CA ILE A 72 -0.20 -13.13 -33.90
C ILE A 72 -0.63 -14.59 -33.82
N LYS A 73 0.28 -15.52 -34.08
CA LYS A 73 0.07 -16.97 -33.91
C LYS A 73 0.86 -17.51 -32.71
N ARG A 74 0.26 -18.38 -31.90
CA ARG A 74 0.92 -18.99 -30.73
C ARG A 74 1.75 -20.22 -31.12
N THR A 75 2.75 -20.00 -31.97
CA THR A 75 3.63 -21.04 -32.51
C THR A 75 5.06 -20.97 -31.98
N GLY A 76 5.38 -19.96 -31.16
CA GLY A 76 6.72 -19.77 -30.61
C GLY A 76 7.11 -20.80 -29.55
N ALA A 77 8.13 -20.45 -28.77
CA ALA A 77 8.63 -21.27 -27.67
C ALA A 77 7.52 -21.63 -26.68
N VAL A 78 7.64 -22.80 -26.07
CA VAL A 78 6.75 -23.20 -24.97
C VAL A 78 7.00 -22.26 -23.81
N ILE A 79 5.96 -21.56 -23.37
CA ILE A 79 5.98 -20.73 -22.17
C ILE A 79 5.61 -21.59 -20.96
N ARG A 80 4.73 -22.57 -21.16
CA ARG A 80 4.15 -23.37 -20.08
C ARG A 80 3.52 -24.66 -20.59
N GLU A 81 3.77 -25.75 -19.89
CA GLU A 81 3.16 -27.06 -20.12
C GLU A 81 1.86 -27.23 -19.32
N LYS A 82 1.07 -28.24 -19.68
CA LYS A 82 -0.10 -28.63 -18.86
C LYS A 82 0.40 -29.23 -17.54
N GLY A 83 -0.15 -28.75 -16.43
CA GLY A 83 0.23 -29.18 -15.07
C GLY A 83 1.17 -28.22 -14.36
N ASP A 84 1.86 -27.34 -15.10
CA ASP A 84 2.77 -26.36 -14.50
C ASP A 84 2.03 -25.38 -13.58
N LEU A 85 2.64 -25.10 -12.43
CA LEU A 85 2.24 -24.01 -11.56
C LEU A 85 2.79 -22.69 -12.09
N TYR A 86 1.97 -21.65 -12.07
CA TYR A 86 2.38 -20.30 -12.42
C TYR A 86 1.60 -19.28 -11.60
N LEU A 87 2.23 -18.15 -11.32
CA LEU A 87 1.59 -17.05 -10.60
C LEU A 87 0.60 -16.31 -11.50
N VAL A 88 -0.54 -15.96 -10.91
CA VAL A 88 -1.55 -15.10 -11.52
C VAL A 88 -1.96 -14.01 -10.56
N ASP A 89 -2.19 -12.81 -11.09
CA ASP A 89 -2.86 -11.74 -10.33
C ASP A 89 -4.28 -12.16 -9.99
N CYS A 90 -4.65 -11.98 -8.72
CA CYS A 90 -5.88 -12.47 -8.13
C CYS A 90 -6.70 -11.35 -7.52
N ASN A 91 -8.01 -11.56 -7.45
CA ASN A 91 -8.87 -10.74 -6.60
C ASN A 91 -8.55 -11.04 -5.14
N VAL A 92 -8.53 -9.99 -4.33
CA VAL A 92 -8.33 -10.08 -2.88
C VAL A 92 -9.66 -10.40 -2.19
N THR A 93 -9.58 -11.23 -1.17
CA THR A 93 -10.69 -11.69 -0.31
C THR A 93 -10.25 -11.62 1.15
N GLY A 94 -11.18 -11.64 2.09
CA GLY A 94 -10.84 -11.71 3.51
C GLY A 94 -10.22 -13.06 3.84
N SER A 95 -10.99 -14.14 3.65
CA SER A 95 -10.57 -15.50 4.05
C SER A 95 -10.51 -16.53 2.92
N SER A 96 -11.32 -16.37 1.85
CA SER A 96 -11.43 -17.39 0.81
C SER A 96 -10.22 -17.43 -0.12
N GLU A 97 -9.65 -18.61 -0.36
CA GLU A 97 -8.56 -18.81 -1.34
C GLU A 97 -9.05 -19.07 -2.77
N GLY A 98 -10.38 -19.08 -2.97
CA GLY A 98 -10.98 -19.45 -4.25
C GLY A 98 -10.83 -20.93 -4.57
N THR A 99 -10.58 -21.21 -5.85
CA THR A 99 -10.44 -22.58 -6.38
C THR A 99 -9.16 -22.68 -7.22
N PRO A 100 -8.68 -23.88 -7.56
CA PRO A 100 -7.54 -24.03 -8.47
C PRO A 100 -7.72 -23.34 -9.84
N ASP A 101 -8.97 -23.15 -10.27
CA ASP A 101 -9.33 -22.52 -11.54
C ASP A 101 -9.54 -21.01 -11.44
N ASP A 102 -9.97 -20.52 -10.30
CA ASP A 102 -10.18 -19.11 -9.98
C ASP A 102 -9.62 -18.83 -8.58
N PRO A 103 -8.28 -18.80 -8.45
CA PRO A 103 -7.66 -18.63 -7.16
C PRO A 103 -7.81 -17.18 -6.70
N LYS A 104 -7.89 -16.99 -5.38
CA LYS A 104 -8.03 -15.70 -4.71
C LYS A 104 -6.89 -15.45 -3.74
N PHE A 105 -6.60 -14.18 -3.49
CA PHE A 105 -5.59 -13.78 -2.53
C PHE A 105 -6.27 -13.49 -1.18
N ALA A 106 -6.21 -14.44 -0.25
CA ALA A 106 -6.82 -14.33 1.07
C ALA A 106 -5.94 -13.50 2.02
N LEU A 107 -6.47 -12.39 2.54
CA LEU A 107 -5.78 -11.55 3.52
C LEU A 107 -5.48 -12.28 4.83
N LYS A 108 -6.38 -13.18 5.26
CA LYS A 108 -6.16 -14.04 6.43
C LYS A 108 -4.82 -14.76 6.36
N LYS A 109 -4.50 -15.40 5.22
CA LYS A 109 -3.22 -16.10 5.02
C LYS A 109 -2.02 -15.16 5.00
N LEU A 110 -2.17 -13.98 4.38
CA LEU A 110 -1.13 -12.96 4.40
C LEU A 110 -0.81 -12.55 5.85
N PHE A 111 -1.84 -12.32 6.66
CA PHE A 111 -1.66 -11.93 8.06
C PHE A 111 -1.06 -13.06 8.90
N GLU A 112 -1.58 -14.27 8.77
CA GLU A 112 -1.16 -15.45 9.53
C GLU A 112 0.32 -15.80 9.30
N HIS A 113 0.72 -15.85 8.02
CA HIS A 113 2.04 -16.37 7.65
C HIS A 113 3.11 -15.29 7.50
N HIS A 114 2.71 -14.02 7.37
CA HIS A 114 3.67 -12.94 7.14
C HIS A 114 3.54 -11.79 8.11
N ILE A 115 2.36 -11.15 8.21
CA ILE A 115 2.25 -9.89 8.97
C ILE A 115 2.42 -10.13 10.47
N PHE A 116 1.65 -11.06 11.07
CA PHE A 116 1.78 -11.34 12.50
C PHE A 116 3.15 -11.91 12.86
N GLN A 117 3.72 -12.80 12.04
CA GLN A 117 5.07 -13.32 12.26
C GLN A 117 6.13 -12.20 12.29
N LYS A 118 6.03 -11.23 11.36
CA LYS A 118 6.93 -10.08 11.32
C LYS A 118 6.75 -9.18 12.54
N LEU A 119 5.51 -8.93 12.97
CA LEU A 119 5.23 -8.12 14.14
C LEU A 119 5.70 -8.81 15.43
N ASP A 120 5.43 -10.11 15.57
CA ASP A 120 5.90 -10.93 16.69
C ASP A 120 7.43 -10.83 16.81
N GLY A 121 8.18 -10.96 15.71
CA GLY A 121 9.64 -10.81 15.70
C GLY A 121 10.16 -9.39 16.02
N LEU A 122 9.32 -8.36 15.88
CA LEU A 122 9.69 -6.98 16.22
C LEU A 122 9.45 -6.68 17.70
N VAL A 123 8.37 -7.20 18.30
CA VAL A 123 7.93 -6.79 19.65
C VAL A 123 8.12 -7.85 20.74
N ALA A 124 8.39 -9.10 20.38
CA ALA A 124 8.74 -10.14 21.35
C ALA A 124 10.12 -9.90 21.99
N ALA A 125 10.43 -10.69 23.02
CA ALA A 125 11.72 -10.65 23.70
C ALA A 125 12.90 -10.78 22.71
N GLY A 126 13.85 -9.85 22.77
CA GLY A 126 14.98 -9.74 21.85
C GLY A 126 14.68 -9.02 20.53
N GLY A 127 13.44 -8.60 20.29
CA GLY A 127 13.05 -7.79 19.13
C GLY A 127 13.46 -6.33 19.24
N GLN A 128 13.57 -5.62 18.10
CA GLN A 128 13.98 -4.21 18.07
C GLN A 128 13.06 -3.30 18.91
N TYR A 129 11.77 -3.64 18.97
CA TYR A 129 10.73 -2.91 19.69
C TYR A 129 10.14 -3.79 20.79
N GLU A 130 10.99 -4.54 21.49
CA GLU A 130 10.58 -5.39 22.60
C GLU A 130 9.66 -4.63 23.58
N GLY A 131 8.52 -5.24 23.89
CA GLY A 131 7.54 -4.69 24.82
C GLY A 131 6.61 -3.62 24.24
N TYR A 132 6.77 -3.23 22.97
CA TYR A 132 5.79 -2.38 22.29
C TYR A 132 4.48 -3.15 22.08
N ILE A 133 3.35 -2.42 22.09
CA ILE A 133 2.02 -2.98 21.85
C ILE A 133 1.54 -2.55 20.46
N PRO A 134 1.52 -3.46 19.46
CA PRO A 134 0.92 -3.20 18.18
C PRO A 134 -0.57 -2.81 18.27
N VAL A 135 -0.90 -1.74 17.55
CA VAL A 135 -2.27 -1.35 17.21
C VAL A 135 -2.40 -1.46 15.70
N ILE A 136 -3.30 -2.32 15.23
CA ILE A 136 -3.44 -2.62 13.81
C ILE A 136 -4.73 -2.03 13.28
N GLN A 137 -4.59 -1.24 12.23
CA GLN A 137 -5.70 -0.60 11.51
C GLN A 137 -5.82 -1.17 10.10
N GLY A 138 -7.03 -1.55 9.72
CA GLY A 138 -7.45 -1.81 8.34
C GLY A 138 -8.52 -0.83 7.90
N ASP A 139 -8.62 -0.56 6.59
CA ASP A 139 -9.75 0.19 6.04
C ASP A 139 -11.02 -0.70 5.97
N ASN A 140 -12.14 -0.13 5.53
CA ASN A 140 -13.41 -0.87 5.38
C ASN A 140 -13.63 -1.43 3.96
N ALA A 141 -12.57 -1.68 3.18
CA ALA A 141 -12.72 -2.37 1.92
C ALA A 141 -13.37 -3.75 2.13
N GLY A 142 -14.13 -4.23 1.13
CA GLY A 142 -14.91 -5.47 1.23
C GLY A 142 -14.15 -6.66 1.86
N PRO A 143 -12.90 -6.95 1.43
CA PRO A 143 -12.08 -7.99 2.05
C PRO A 143 -11.79 -7.80 3.55
N HIS A 144 -11.57 -6.55 4.01
CA HIS A 144 -11.30 -6.25 5.42
C HIS A 144 -12.55 -6.33 6.29
N ALA A 145 -13.73 -6.07 5.72
CA ALA A 145 -15.02 -6.15 6.39
C ALA A 145 -15.62 -7.57 6.41
N GLU A 146 -14.95 -8.54 5.78
CA GLU A 146 -15.40 -9.93 5.77
C GLU A 146 -15.35 -10.53 7.18
N LYS A 147 -16.52 -10.95 7.69
CA LYS A 147 -16.72 -11.32 9.10
C LYS A 147 -15.72 -12.36 9.62
N GLU A 148 -15.41 -13.39 8.82
CA GLU A 148 -14.46 -14.43 9.24
C GLU A 148 -13.07 -13.83 9.45
N TYR A 149 -12.56 -13.08 8.46
CA TYR A 149 -11.27 -12.43 8.53
C TYR A 149 -11.18 -11.43 9.69
N PHE A 150 -12.21 -10.58 9.83
CA PHE A 150 -12.27 -9.58 10.90
C PHE A 150 -12.21 -10.22 12.28
N ASN A 151 -13.08 -11.21 12.54
CA ASN A 151 -13.14 -11.88 13.83
C ASN A 151 -11.84 -12.63 14.14
N TRP A 152 -11.23 -13.24 13.13
CA TRP A 152 -9.95 -13.93 13.29
C TRP A 152 -8.83 -12.94 13.62
N CYS A 153 -8.71 -11.81 12.92
CA CYS A 153 -7.68 -10.80 13.21
C CYS A 153 -7.84 -10.23 14.62
N LYS A 154 -9.08 -9.91 15.02
CA LYS A 154 -9.39 -9.44 16.37
C LYS A 154 -8.96 -10.45 17.43
N ALA A 155 -9.34 -11.72 17.28
CA ALA A 155 -8.94 -12.77 18.21
C ALA A 155 -7.41 -12.97 18.27
N GLN A 156 -6.72 -12.89 17.13
CA GLN A 156 -5.26 -12.99 17.08
C GLN A 156 -4.56 -11.82 17.78
N CYS A 157 -5.12 -10.61 17.70
CA CYS A 157 -4.61 -9.44 18.43
C CYS A 157 -4.87 -9.59 19.93
N GLU A 158 -6.10 -9.95 20.34
CA GLU A 158 -6.46 -10.15 21.75
C GLU A 158 -5.58 -11.21 22.43
N GLN A 159 -5.30 -12.32 21.75
CA GLN A 159 -4.40 -13.37 22.27
C GLN A 159 -2.96 -12.89 22.52
N ARG A 160 -2.52 -11.85 21.82
CA ARG A 160 -1.19 -11.25 21.95
C ARG A 160 -1.16 -10.02 22.87
N GLY A 161 -2.32 -9.60 23.39
CA GLY A 161 -2.46 -8.32 24.10
C GLY A 161 -2.33 -7.10 23.18
N TRP A 162 -2.60 -7.25 21.88
CA TRP A 162 -2.56 -6.20 20.86
C TRP A 162 -3.98 -5.68 20.57
N HIS A 163 -4.07 -4.61 19.79
CA HIS A 163 -5.34 -3.99 19.41
C HIS A 163 -5.64 -4.09 17.92
N TRP A 164 -6.91 -4.37 17.59
CA TRP A 164 -7.45 -4.29 16.23
C TRP A 164 -8.46 -3.14 16.16
N GLU A 165 -8.07 -2.03 15.56
CA GLU A 165 -8.85 -0.78 15.50
C GLU A 165 -9.14 -0.42 14.05
N PRO A 166 -10.29 -0.83 13.49
CA PRO A 166 -10.64 -0.51 12.12
C PRO A 166 -10.86 0.99 11.94
N GLN A 167 -10.47 1.51 10.78
CA GLN A 167 -10.69 2.89 10.40
C GLN A 167 -12.19 3.18 10.25
N ALA A 168 -12.66 4.37 10.65
CA ALA A 168 -14.06 4.71 10.37
C ALA A 168 -14.30 4.94 8.86
N PRO A 169 -15.54 4.73 8.37
CA PRO A 169 -15.86 4.88 6.95
C PRO A 169 -15.54 6.27 6.40
N GLN A 170 -15.19 6.36 5.11
CA GLN A 170 -14.97 7.63 4.38
C GLN A 170 -13.88 8.56 4.95
N MET A 171 -12.90 8.03 5.70
CA MET A 171 -11.81 8.84 6.26
C MET A 171 -10.42 8.50 5.70
N PRO A 172 -10.18 8.51 4.37
CA PRO A 172 -8.86 8.13 3.81
C PRO A 172 -7.69 9.01 4.35
N HIS A 173 -7.99 10.21 4.83
CA HIS A 173 -7.03 11.10 5.49
C HIS A 173 -6.57 10.61 6.88
N MET A 174 -7.20 9.57 7.44
CA MET A 174 -6.77 8.87 8.66
C MET A 174 -6.07 7.53 8.36
N ASN A 175 -5.76 7.25 7.09
CA ASN A 175 -4.93 6.11 6.71
C ASN A 175 -3.58 6.62 6.20
N ASN A 176 -2.49 6.25 6.87
CA ASN A 176 -1.14 6.65 6.46
C ASN A 176 -0.82 6.26 5.01
N LEU A 177 -1.37 5.12 4.56
CA LEU A 177 -1.18 4.64 3.20
C LEU A 177 -1.80 5.59 2.19
N ASP A 178 -3.09 5.92 2.35
CA ASP A 178 -3.82 6.81 1.44
C ASP A 178 -3.38 8.27 1.56
N LEU A 179 -3.12 8.73 2.79
CA LEU A 179 -2.74 10.13 3.06
C LEU A 179 -1.34 10.46 2.53
N SER A 180 -0.36 9.59 2.76
CA SER A 180 1.06 9.95 2.62
C SER A 180 1.86 9.00 1.73
N VAL A 181 1.74 7.69 1.95
CA VAL A 181 2.60 6.70 1.29
C VAL A 181 2.24 6.54 -0.18
N PHE A 182 0.99 6.18 -0.50
CA PHE A 182 0.56 5.96 -1.88
C PHE A 182 0.64 7.21 -2.76
N PRO A 183 0.29 8.44 -2.31
CA PRO A 183 0.53 9.63 -3.11
C PRO A 183 2.01 9.86 -3.43
N CYS A 184 2.90 9.57 -2.47
CA CYS A 184 4.34 9.69 -2.68
C CYS A 184 4.87 8.61 -3.63
N MET A 185 4.43 7.36 -3.43
CA MET A 185 4.77 6.24 -4.30
C MET A 185 4.25 6.47 -5.72
N SER A 186 3.02 6.94 -5.90
CA SER A 186 2.41 7.18 -7.22
C SER A 186 3.25 8.11 -8.09
N ARG A 187 3.74 9.23 -7.53
CA ARG A 187 4.62 10.16 -8.28
C ARG A 187 5.95 9.50 -8.69
N ARG A 188 6.57 8.74 -7.78
CA ARG A 188 7.83 8.03 -8.05
C ARG A 188 7.64 6.86 -9.01
N HIS A 189 6.51 6.16 -8.91
CA HIS A 189 6.12 5.08 -9.80
C HIS A 189 5.95 5.58 -11.23
N CYS A 190 5.28 6.73 -11.42
CA CYS A 190 5.18 7.36 -12.74
C CYS A 190 6.56 7.66 -13.35
N ALA A 191 7.53 8.11 -12.55
CA ALA A 191 8.89 8.35 -13.02
C ALA A 191 9.60 7.04 -13.41
N ALA A 192 9.61 6.05 -12.50
CA ALA A 192 10.20 4.74 -12.74
C ALA A 192 9.56 4.02 -13.94
N ALA A 193 8.25 4.14 -14.11
CA ALA A 193 7.52 3.54 -15.20
C ALA A 193 7.90 4.17 -16.55
N ARG A 194 8.09 5.50 -16.60
CA ARG A 194 8.56 6.20 -17.80
C ARG A 194 10.00 5.82 -18.16
N GLU A 195 10.88 5.69 -17.17
CA GLU A 195 12.26 5.24 -17.39
C GLU A 195 12.31 3.82 -17.97
N ARG A 196 11.42 2.93 -17.51
CA ARG A 196 11.36 1.53 -17.96
C ARG A 196 10.69 1.35 -19.32
N GLY A 197 9.53 1.97 -19.52
CA GLY A 197 8.65 1.71 -20.66
C GLY A 197 8.58 2.84 -21.69
N GLY A 198 9.24 3.97 -21.45
CA GLY A 198 9.07 5.18 -22.25
C GLY A 198 7.62 5.65 -22.27
N LEU A 199 7.04 5.76 -23.46
CA LEU A 199 5.64 6.13 -23.67
C LEU A 199 4.69 4.92 -23.74
N HIS A 200 5.20 3.70 -23.54
CA HIS A 200 4.40 2.49 -23.61
C HIS A 200 3.72 2.17 -22.28
N VAL A 201 2.54 1.54 -22.38
CA VAL A 201 1.85 0.96 -21.21
C VAL A 201 2.62 -0.29 -20.77
N LEU A 202 3.12 -0.26 -19.55
CA LEU A 202 3.82 -1.37 -18.91
C LEU A 202 2.92 -2.61 -18.76
N LYS A 203 3.52 -3.79 -18.84
CA LYS A 203 2.87 -5.06 -18.46
C LYS A 203 2.84 -5.21 -16.94
N GLN A 204 2.04 -6.16 -16.46
CA GLN A 204 1.81 -6.39 -15.04
C GLN A 204 3.11 -6.55 -14.25
N ASP A 205 4.05 -7.38 -14.70
CA ASP A 205 5.31 -7.61 -13.99
C ASP A 205 6.17 -6.33 -13.95
N GLU A 206 6.22 -5.58 -15.05
CA GLU A 206 6.94 -4.30 -15.11
C GLU A 206 6.30 -3.23 -14.20
N ILE A 207 4.96 -3.22 -14.10
CA ILE A 207 4.22 -2.35 -13.17
C ILE A 207 4.60 -2.69 -11.73
N TRP A 208 4.65 -3.99 -11.41
CA TRP A 208 5.00 -4.48 -10.08
C TRP A 208 6.46 -4.15 -9.72
N ASP A 209 7.41 -4.45 -10.60
CA ASP A 209 8.84 -4.17 -10.38
C ASP A 209 9.07 -2.67 -10.11
N ALA A 210 8.43 -1.80 -10.88
CA ALA A 210 8.50 -0.37 -10.64
C ALA A 210 7.90 0.03 -9.27
N ALA A 211 6.83 -0.63 -8.83
CA ALA A 211 6.22 -0.37 -7.53
C ALA A 211 7.09 -0.88 -6.38
N GLU A 212 7.71 -2.05 -6.53
CA GLU A 212 8.61 -2.64 -5.56
C GLU A 212 9.87 -1.80 -5.37
N ASP A 213 10.49 -1.32 -6.44
CA ASP A 213 11.64 -0.41 -6.36
C ASP A 213 11.32 0.87 -5.59
N VAL A 214 10.17 1.46 -5.89
CA VAL A 214 9.69 2.66 -5.21
C VAL A 214 9.39 2.38 -3.74
N TRP A 215 8.82 1.22 -3.42
CA TRP A 215 8.60 0.80 -2.03
C TRP A 215 9.92 0.63 -1.27
N ARG A 216 10.90 -0.08 -1.87
CA ARG A 216 12.21 -0.33 -1.25
C ARG A 216 12.94 0.97 -0.93
N THR A 217 12.88 1.94 -1.84
CA THR A 217 13.53 3.24 -1.70
C THR A 217 12.71 4.31 -0.97
N LEU A 218 11.46 4.00 -0.57
CA LEU A 218 10.62 4.91 0.21
C LEU A 218 11.29 5.24 1.55
N PRO A 219 11.59 6.52 1.85
CA PRO A 219 12.22 6.90 3.12
C PRO A 219 11.32 6.59 4.31
N SER A 220 11.92 6.08 5.40
CA SER A 220 11.19 5.83 6.64
C SER A 220 10.62 7.12 7.26
N SER A 221 11.32 8.25 7.10
CA SER A 221 10.82 9.58 7.50
C SER A 221 9.47 9.92 6.86
N LYS A 222 9.21 9.44 5.63
CA LYS A 222 7.94 9.66 4.93
C LYS A 222 6.79 8.85 5.55
N ILE A 223 7.07 7.64 6.02
CA ILE A 223 6.11 6.80 6.74
C ILE A 223 5.82 7.43 8.10
N ALA A 224 6.86 7.73 8.88
CA ALA A 224 6.74 8.37 10.19
C ALA A 224 5.96 9.69 10.12
N SER A 225 6.32 10.56 9.17
CA SER A 225 5.63 11.84 8.96
C SER A 225 4.15 11.66 8.65
N GLY A 226 3.76 10.62 7.92
CA GLY A 226 2.36 10.40 7.60
C GLY A 226 1.55 9.92 8.81
N PHE A 227 2.13 9.10 9.70
CA PHE A 227 1.48 8.73 10.96
C PHE A 227 1.28 9.93 11.90
N VAL A 228 2.30 10.77 12.09
CA VAL A 228 2.14 12.01 12.88
C VAL A 228 1.08 12.91 12.25
N GLN A 229 1.07 13.04 10.92
CA GLN A 229 0.05 13.81 10.22
C GLN A 229 -1.36 13.23 10.41
N CYS A 230 -1.54 11.91 10.33
CA CYS A 230 -2.82 11.26 10.61
C CYS A 230 -3.32 11.56 12.03
N SER A 231 -2.43 11.53 13.04
CA SER A 231 -2.81 11.86 14.41
C SER A 231 -3.24 13.32 14.57
N ARG A 232 -2.49 14.27 14.00
CA ARG A 232 -2.87 15.69 14.02
C ARG A 232 -4.17 15.96 13.27
N ILE A 233 -4.42 15.24 12.18
CA ILE A 233 -5.71 15.28 11.47
C ILE A 233 -6.83 14.73 12.35
N ALA A 234 -6.62 13.61 13.04
CA ALA A 234 -7.61 13.06 13.97
C ALA A 234 -7.98 14.06 15.07
N SER A 235 -6.99 14.80 15.61
CA SER A 235 -7.26 15.89 16.57
C SER A 235 -8.14 16.99 15.97
N LYS A 236 -7.96 17.36 14.69
CA LYS A 236 -8.82 18.32 14.00
C LYS A 236 -10.25 17.79 13.83
N VAL A 237 -10.39 16.52 13.44
CA VAL A 237 -11.71 15.87 13.31
C VAL A 237 -12.45 15.88 14.64
N ILE A 238 -11.77 15.55 15.74
CA ILE A 238 -12.36 15.59 17.09
C ILE A 238 -12.79 17.01 17.46
N ALA A 239 -11.94 18.01 17.21
CA ALA A 239 -12.26 19.42 17.50
C ALA A 239 -13.44 19.96 16.67
N LEU A 240 -13.71 19.34 15.52
CA LEU A 240 -14.82 19.66 14.62
C LEU A 240 -16.00 18.70 14.78
N GLU A 241 -16.03 17.89 15.84
CA GLU A 241 -17.13 16.94 16.14
C GLU A 241 -17.43 15.98 14.97
N GLY A 242 -16.39 15.53 14.27
CA GLY A 242 -16.51 14.66 13.09
C GLY A 242 -16.57 15.41 11.75
N GLY A 243 -16.61 16.75 11.77
CA GLY A 243 -16.53 17.58 10.57
C GLY A 243 -15.19 17.45 9.85
N ILE A 244 -15.23 17.51 8.51
CA ILE A 244 -14.05 17.37 7.64
C ILE A 244 -13.83 18.58 6.74
N ASP A 245 -14.33 19.76 7.12
CA ASP A 245 -14.30 20.96 6.28
C ASP A 245 -12.88 21.46 5.95
N PHE A 246 -11.87 21.00 6.68
CA PHE A 246 -10.45 21.21 6.40
C PHE A 246 -9.93 20.39 5.21
N VAL A 247 -10.70 19.40 4.73
CA VAL A 247 -10.43 18.56 3.56
C VAL A 247 -11.06 19.23 2.33
N GLY A 248 -10.26 20.00 1.58
CA GLY A 248 -10.65 20.52 0.26
C GLY A 248 -10.88 22.03 0.17
N ASN A 249 -10.93 22.75 1.28
CA ASN A 249 -11.03 24.21 1.29
C ASN A 249 -9.66 24.86 1.55
N GLU A 250 -9.34 25.95 0.84
CA GLU A 250 -8.14 26.81 1.05
C GLU A 250 -8.25 27.62 2.36
N ILE A 251 -8.63 26.98 3.46
CA ILE A 251 -8.74 27.63 4.78
C ILE A 251 -7.36 27.58 5.45
N GLU A 252 -7.03 28.63 6.21
CA GLU A 252 -6.00 28.53 7.25
C GLU A 252 -6.26 27.28 8.09
N ASN A 253 -5.24 26.42 8.25
CA ASN A 253 -5.32 25.11 8.94
C ASN A 253 -5.90 23.92 8.15
N GLY A 254 -5.74 23.86 6.82
CA GLY A 254 -6.06 22.68 5.99
C GLY A 254 -5.32 21.37 6.35
N ILE A 255 -5.23 20.39 5.43
CA ILE A 255 -4.59 19.07 5.67
C ILE A 255 -3.10 19.17 6.08
N HIS A 256 -2.45 20.30 5.81
CA HIS A 256 -1.09 20.55 6.27
C HIS A 256 -1.04 20.72 7.80
N CYS A 257 -0.13 19.96 8.42
CA CYS A 257 0.05 19.90 9.86
C CYS A 257 1.50 20.25 10.26
N ASP A 258 2.21 21.05 9.48
CA ASP A 258 3.55 21.60 9.80
C ASP A 258 4.63 20.60 10.27
N ILE A 259 4.52 19.32 9.91
CA ILE A 259 5.49 18.28 10.31
C ILE A 259 6.94 18.68 9.99
N ARG A 260 7.19 19.29 8.83
CA ARG A 260 8.55 19.74 8.44
C ARG A 260 9.08 20.89 9.28
N LYS A 261 8.20 21.66 9.93
CA LYS A 261 8.58 22.71 10.86
C LYS A 261 9.10 22.10 12.16
N ASP A 262 8.43 21.05 12.64
CA ASP A 262 8.62 20.53 14.01
C ASP A 262 9.62 19.37 14.11
N TYR A 263 9.90 18.65 13.02
CA TYR A 263 10.74 17.44 13.04
C TYR A 263 11.96 17.52 12.12
N ASN A 264 13.07 16.93 12.56
CA ASN A 264 14.19 16.53 11.72
C ASN A 264 13.98 15.10 11.23
N GLU A 265 14.29 14.85 9.96
CA GLU A 265 14.34 13.49 9.42
C GLU A 265 15.54 12.74 10.00
N THR A 266 15.32 11.48 10.37
CA THR A 266 16.37 10.55 10.79
C THR A 266 16.45 9.39 9.79
N PRO A 267 17.51 8.56 9.81
CA PRO A 267 17.58 7.38 8.96
C PRO A 267 16.38 6.43 9.11
N THR A 268 15.79 6.38 10.30
CA THR A 268 14.70 5.46 10.65
C THR A 268 13.33 6.13 10.75
N GLY A 269 13.24 7.46 10.72
CA GLY A 269 11.96 8.16 10.89
C GLY A 269 12.10 9.64 11.18
N LEU A 270 11.59 10.09 12.33
CA LEU A 270 11.53 11.48 12.74
C LEU A 270 12.00 11.68 14.18
N SER A 271 12.61 12.83 14.45
CA SER A 271 12.93 13.33 15.79
C SER A 271 12.49 14.78 15.92
N ARG A 272 12.01 15.19 17.09
CA ARG A 272 11.61 16.58 17.31
C ARG A 272 12.81 17.53 17.22
N LYS A 273 12.60 18.72 16.66
CA LYS A 273 13.66 19.74 16.58
C LYS A 273 13.97 20.43 17.90
N ASP A 274 12.96 20.57 18.75
CA ASP A 274 13.11 21.19 20.08
C ASP A 274 13.79 20.26 21.10
N GLY A 275 13.89 18.95 20.80
CA GLY A 275 14.46 17.96 21.70
C GLY A 275 13.61 17.67 22.94
N GLU A 276 12.39 18.19 23.01
CA GLU A 276 11.49 17.98 24.14
C GLU A 276 10.83 16.59 24.07
N MET A 277 10.61 15.97 25.22
CA MET A 277 9.85 14.71 25.33
C MET A 277 8.48 15.01 25.91
N ILE A 278 7.45 14.69 25.14
CA ILE A 278 6.05 14.79 25.57
C ILE A 278 5.68 13.50 26.29
N ASN A 279 5.25 13.64 27.54
CA ASN A 279 4.76 12.54 28.37
C ASN A 279 3.53 11.86 27.74
N PRO A 280 3.24 10.60 28.10
CA PRO A 280 2.04 9.94 27.59
C PRO A 280 0.79 10.71 28.05
N PRO A 281 -0.28 10.73 27.23
CA PRO A 281 -1.54 11.33 27.64
C PRO A 281 -2.03 10.71 28.95
N ALA A 282 -2.64 11.54 29.81
CA ALA A 282 -3.23 11.05 31.04
C ALA A 282 -4.22 9.92 30.73
N PRO A 283 -4.34 8.89 31.59
CA PRO A 283 -5.33 7.83 31.39
C PRO A 283 -6.70 8.48 31.20
N ALA A 284 -7.40 8.12 30.13
CA ALA A 284 -8.76 8.57 29.94
C ALA A 284 -9.56 8.14 31.18
N THR A 285 -10.11 9.09 31.92
CA THR A 285 -11.06 8.80 32.98
C THR A 285 -12.21 8.04 32.35
N ALA A 286 -12.49 6.82 32.83
CA ALA A 286 -13.63 6.05 32.36
C ALA A 286 -14.89 6.92 32.47
N ILE A 287 -15.54 7.15 31.33
CA ILE A 287 -16.84 7.84 31.23
C ILE A 287 -17.94 6.82 31.51
#